data_AF-A0A7X8KXT8-F1
#
_entry.id   AF-A0A7X8KXT8-F1
#
_cell.length_a   1.000
_cell.length_b   1.000
_cell.length_c   1.000
_cell.angle_alpha   90.00
_cell.angle_beta   90.00
_cell.angle_gamma   90.00
#
_symmetry.space_group_name_H-M   'P 1'
#
loop_
_entity.id
_entity.type
_entity.pdbx_description
1 polymer ?
#
loop_
_entity_poly.entity_id
_entity_poly.type
_entity_poly.pdbx_seq_one_letter_code
_entity_poly.pdbx_strand_id
1 'polypeptide(L)'
;QMPSMSQSSSQQSGGQQSGGQQSGSQQSGSQMQMKSGVQQPFKSQWNSGSGNTDKDLCIDMLMTEKYVSGAYDTAIFEFRVPQVRSILNHIQKEEQQHGEAIFKYMEKKGMYQMK
;
A
#
# COMPACT_ATOMS: atom_id res chain seq x y z
N GLN A 1 11.58 -3.87 -53.89
CA GLN A 1 12.54 -3.09 -53.08
C GLN A 1 13.79 -3.93 -52.90
N MET A 2 14.95 -3.37 -53.23
CA MET A 2 16.28 -3.98 -53.19
C MET A 2 16.86 -4.09 -51.75
N PRO A 3 17.95 -4.86 -51.53
CA PRO A 3 18.35 -5.48 -50.25
C PRO A 3 19.47 -4.71 -49.51
N SER A 4 19.78 -5.10 -48.25
CA SER A 4 21.05 -4.74 -47.61
C SER A 4 21.59 -5.88 -46.74
N MET A 5 22.88 -6.15 -46.97
CA MET A 5 23.72 -7.17 -46.37
C MET A 5 25.01 -6.45 -45.97
N SER A 6 25.40 -6.52 -44.70
CA SER A 6 26.73 -6.18 -44.17
C SER A 6 26.78 -6.66 -42.72
N GLN A 7 27.90 -6.98 -42.07
CA GLN A 7 29.22 -7.48 -42.43
C GLN A 7 29.86 -7.89 -41.09
N SER A 8 30.77 -8.87 -41.14
CA SER A 8 31.56 -9.47 -40.06
C SER A 8 32.57 -8.57 -39.33
N SER A 9 32.90 -8.89 -38.06
CA SER A 9 34.22 -8.87 -37.36
C SER A 9 34.01 -8.71 -35.83
N SER A 10 34.24 -9.68 -34.94
CA SER A 10 35.47 -10.33 -34.39
C SER A 10 36.17 -9.58 -33.23
N GLN A 11 36.47 -10.35 -32.15
CA GLN A 11 37.53 -10.16 -31.13
C GLN A 11 37.16 -9.27 -29.89
N GLN A 12 37.46 -9.54 -28.60
CA GLN A 12 38.11 -10.61 -27.81
C GLN A 12 38.09 -10.23 -26.30
N SER A 13 38.19 -11.23 -25.40
CA SER A 13 38.69 -11.19 -23.98
C SER A 13 37.75 -10.60 -22.90
N GLY A 14 37.51 -11.21 -21.73
CA GLY A 14 38.02 -12.43 -21.08
C GLY A 14 37.52 -12.53 -19.61
N GLY A 15 37.49 -13.76 -19.06
CA GLY A 15 37.29 -14.11 -17.63
C GLY A 15 35.85 -13.98 -17.08
N GLN A 16 35.30 -14.79 -16.17
CA GLN A 16 35.82 -15.85 -15.30
C GLN A 16 34.61 -16.56 -14.61
N GLN A 17 34.49 -17.87 -14.82
CA GLN A 17 34.20 -18.94 -13.84
C GLN A 17 32.90 -19.03 -12.98
N SER A 18 32.41 -20.29 -12.90
CA SER A 18 31.51 -20.93 -11.90
C SER A 18 30.01 -20.65 -12.06
N GLY A 19 29.06 -21.59 -12.16
CA GLY A 19 29.03 -23.04 -11.94
C GLY A 19 27.72 -23.39 -11.23
N GLY A 20 26.81 -24.18 -11.85
CA GLY A 20 25.73 -24.90 -11.14
C GLY A 20 24.31 -24.88 -11.75
N GLN A 21 23.89 -26.05 -12.28
CA GLN A 21 22.54 -26.71 -12.36
C GLN A 21 21.25 -25.86 -12.38
N GLN A 22 20.39 -25.90 -13.43
CA GLN A 22 19.50 -26.96 -13.98
C GLN A 22 18.08 -27.02 -13.35
N SER A 23 17.08 -27.07 -14.25
CA SER A 23 15.64 -27.39 -14.10
C SER A 23 14.74 -26.23 -13.63
N GLY A 24 13.66 -25.79 -14.29
CA GLY A 24 12.85 -26.35 -15.37
C GLY A 24 11.37 -26.36 -14.94
N SER A 25 10.54 -25.42 -15.44
CA SER A 25 9.07 -25.56 -15.70
C SER A 25 8.35 -24.21 -15.84
N GLN A 26 7.92 -23.90 -17.08
CA GLN A 26 6.56 -23.59 -17.51
C GLN A 26 5.53 -23.14 -16.45
N GLN A 27 4.86 -21.99 -16.65
CA GLN A 27 3.40 -21.90 -16.92
C GLN A 27 2.86 -20.46 -16.91
N SER A 28 2.01 -20.21 -17.92
CA SER A 28 1.14 -19.06 -18.16
C SER A 28 0.15 -18.79 -17.01
N GLY A 29 -0.14 -17.53 -16.73
CA GLY A 29 -1.19 -17.12 -15.82
C GLY A 29 -1.39 -15.61 -15.80
N SER A 30 -2.24 -15.11 -16.70
CA SER A 30 -2.80 -13.76 -16.64
C SER A 30 -3.50 -13.56 -15.29
N GLN A 31 -3.06 -12.57 -14.49
CA GLN A 31 -3.92 -12.00 -13.47
C GLN A 31 -3.73 -10.49 -13.39
N MET A 32 -4.84 -9.83 -13.72
CA MET A 32 -5.08 -8.41 -13.73
C MET A 32 -4.80 -7.86 -12.32
N GLN A 33 -3.71 -7.12 -12.16
CA GLN A 33 -3.34 -6.47 -10.90
C GLN A 33 -4.18 -5.19 -10.75
N MET A 34 -5.32 -5.34 -10.06
CA MET A 34 -6.10 -4.21 -9.57
C MET A 34 -5.26 -3.41 -8.56
N LYS A 35 -5.05 -2.16 -8.95
CA LYS A 35 -4.42 -1.06 -8.22
C LYS A 35 -5.40 -0.57 -7.15
N SER A 36 -5.05 -0.78 -5.87
CA SER A 36 -5.46 0.08 -4.76
C SER A 36 -4.33 0.09 -3.73
N GLY A 37 -3.45 1.06 -3.87
CA GLY A 37 -2.35 1.26 -2.95
C GLY A 37 -2.83 1.99 -1.70
N VAL A 38 -2.67 1.37 -0.54
CA VAL A 38 -2.07 1.96 0.68
C VAL A 38 -1.51 0.78 1.49
N GLN A 39 -0.33 0.29 1.13
CA GLN A 39 0.40 -0.67 1.95
C GLN A 39 1.60 0.06 2.55
N GLN A 40 1.35 0.81 3.62
CA GLN A 40 2.44 1.20 4.54
C GLN A 40 2.67 0.04 5.51
N PRO A 41 3.90 -0.45 5.67
CA PRO A 41 4.19 -1.58 6.55
C PRO A 41 3.95 -1.18 8.01
N PHE A 42 3.08 -1.96 8.65
CA PHE A 42 2.70 -1.92 10.06
C PHE A 42 3.92 -2.14 10.95
N LYS A 43 4.37 -1.09 11.66
CA LYS A 43 5.20 -1.23 12.87
C LYS A 43 4.52 -0.46 13.99
N SER A 44 3.63 -1.12 14.72
CA SER A 44 3.18 -0.68 16.04
C SER A 44 4.34 -0.84 17.01
N GLN A 45 5.21 0.17 17.08
CA GLN A 45 6.29 0.21 18.07
C GLN A 45 5.72 0.70 19.39
N TRP A 46 5.09 -0.21 20.14
CA TRP A 46 4.65 0.03 21.52
C TRP A 46 5.89 0.05 22.43
N ASN A 47 6.57 1.20 22.48
CA ASN A 47 7.68 1.41 23.40
C ASN A 47 7.16 2.16 24.62
N SER A 48 6.74 1.41 25.65
CA SER A 48 6.24 1.95 26.92
C SER A 48 7.36 2.65 27.70
N GLY A 49 7.62 3.91 27.37
CA GLY A 49 8.60 4.72 28.04
C GLY A 49 8.29 6.21 27.93
N SER A 50 7.36 6.71 28.76
CA SER A 50 7.20 8.11 29.24
C SER A 50 7.40 9.28 28.25
N GLY A 51 7.40 9.05 26.94
CA GLY A 51 7.81 10.02 25.92
C GLY A 51 6.77 10.16 24.83
N ASN A 52 5.77 11.02 25.10
CA ASN A 52 4.66 11.43 24.22
C ASN A 52 3.43 10.52 24.21
N THR A 53 2.82 10.32 25.38
CA THR A 53 1.50 9.68 25.52
C THR A 53 0.48 10.22 24.53
N ASP A 54 0.44 11.54 24.32
CA ASP A 54 -0.52 12.17 23.41
C ASP A 54 -0.29 11.77 21.95
N LYS A 55 0.97 11.60 21.54
CA LYS A 55 1.31 11.16 20.18
C LYS A 55 0.86 9.73 19.97
N ASP A 56 1.15 8.84 20.92
CA ASP A 56 0.79 7.43 20.84
C ASP A 56 -0.74 7.27 20.83
N LEU A 57 -1.45 8.00 21.71
CA LEU A 57 -2.91 8.04 21.72
C LEU A 57 -3.49 8.54 20.39
N CYS A 58 -2.92 9.59 19.79
CA CYS A 58 -3.39 10.07 18.49
C CYS A 58 -3.10 9.09 17.35
N ILE A 59 -1.97 8.38 17.39
CA ILE A 59 -1.68 7.30 16.45
C ILE A 59 -2.75 6.21 16.60
N ASP A 60 -3.03 5.77 17.82
CA ASP A 60 -4.02 4.72 18.09
C ASP A 60 -5.42 5.12 17.62
N MET A 61 -5.85 6.35 17.94
CA MET A 61 -7.12 6.89 17.44
C MET A 61 -7.14 6.92 15.92
N LEU A 62 -6.12 7.50 15.27
CA LEU A 62 -6.06 7.59 13.81
C LEU A 62 -6.05 6.22 13.13
N MET A 63 -5.39 5.22 13.72
CA MET A 63 -5.36 3.86 13.22
C MET A 63 -6.71 3.15 13.40
N THR A 64 -7.40 3.42 14.51
CA THR A 64 -8.75 2.93 14.75
C THR A 64 -9.72 3.49 13.71
N GLU A 65 -9.70 4.81 13.46
CA GLU A 65 -10.55 5.45 12.44
C GLU A 65 -10.32 4.84 11.05
N LYS A 66 -9.05 4.62 10.67
CA LYS A 66 -8.72 3.99 9.38
C LYS A 66 -9.24 2.56 9.30
N TYR A 67 -9.14 1.79 10.38
CA TYR A 67 -9.61 0.41 10.41
C TYR A 67 -11.13 0.34 10.27
N VAL A 68 -11.86 1.17 11.03
CA VAL A 68 -13.33 1.24 10.99
C VAL A 68 -13.81 1.73 9.62
N SER A 69 -13.19 2.79 9.08
CA SER A 69 -13.46 3.30 7.73
C SER A 69 -13.29 2.21 6.66
N GLY A 70 -12.22 1.40 6.74
CA GLY A 70 -11.99 0.31 5.79
C GLY A 70 -13.06 -0.79 5.87
N ALA A 71 -13.58 -1.07 7.07
CA ALA A 71 -14.70 -2.00 7.24
C ALA A 71 -15.98 -1.46 6.60
N TYR A 72 -16.25 -0.15 6.73
CA TYR A 72 -17.40 0.49 6.07
C TYR A 72 -17.29 0.50 4.55
N ASP A 73 -16.11 0.78 3.97
CA ASP A 73 -15.91 0.71 2.51
C ASP A 73 -16.30 -0.67 1.96
N THR A 74 -15.86 -1.74 2.63
CA THR A 74 -16.20 -3.12 2.25
C THR A 74 -17.70 -3.38 2.42
N ALA A 75 -18.26 -3.02 3.58
CA ALA A 75 -19.67 -3.22 3.89
C ALA A 75 -20.59 -2.51 2.89
N ILE A 76 -20.30 -1.25 2.55
CA ILE A 76 -21.06 -0.46 1.56
C ILE A 76 -21.13 -1.18 0.21
N PHE A 77 -20.03 -1.80 -0.22
CA PHE A 77 -19.97 -2.55 -1.48
C PHE A 77 -20.81 -3.83 -1.43
N GLU A 78 -20.81 -4.54 -0.30
CA GLU A 78 -21.45 -5.85 -0.15
C GLU A 78 -22.95 -5.78 0.22
N PHE A 79 -23.40 -4.70 0.86
CA PHE A 79 -24.80 -4.57 1.28
C PHE A 79 -25.77 -4.42 0.10
N ARG A 80 -26.78 -5.29 0.07
CA ARG A 80 -27.80 -5.31 -1.01
C ARG A 80 -28.90 -4.27 -0.83
N VAL A 81 -29.14 -3.78 0.39
CA VAL A 81 -30.22 -2.85 0.71
C VAL A 81 -29.76 -1.39 0.47
N PRO A 82 -30.36 -0.64 -0.48
CA PRO A 82 -29.90 0.72 -0.81
C PRO A 82 -29.95 1.70 0.36
N GLN A 83 -30.96 1.60 1.22
CA GLN A 83 -31.11 2.46 2.39
C GLN A 83 -29.96 2.26 3.39
N VAL A 84 -29.58 1.01 3.66
CA VAL A 84 -28.44 0.68 4.52
C VAL A 84 -27.15 1.23 3.91
N ARG A 85 -26.94 1.05 2.60
CA ARG A 85 -25.78 1.65 1.91
C ARG A 85 -25.74 3.17 2.07
N SER A 86 -26.88 3.86 1.97
CA SER A 86 -26.92 5.32 2.13
C SER A 86 -26.52 5.76 3.54
N ILE A 87 -26.95 5.04 4.57
CA ILE A 87 -26.59 5.32 5.96
C ILE A 87 -25.09 5.05 6.17
N LEU A 88 -24.59 3.91 5.71
CA LEU A 88 -23.17 3.60 5.83
C LEU A 88 -22.28 4.57 5.05
N ASN A 89 -22.72 5.07 3.89
CA ASN A 89 -22.01 6.13 3.17
C ASN A 89 -21.98 7.45 3.94
N HIS A 90 -22.99 7.73 4.76
CA HIS A 90 -22.98 8.91 5.62
C HIS A 90 -21.97 8.74 6.74
N ILE A 91 -22.02 7.61 7.46
CA ILE A 91 -21.06 7.27 8.52
C ILE A 91 -19.63 7.25 7.97
N GLN A 92 -19.41 6.65 6.80
CA GLN A 92 -18.09 6.62 6.17
C GLN A 92 -17.52 8.02 5.91
N LYS A 93 -18.37 9.00 5.58
CA LYS A 93 -17.93 10.41 5.46
C LYS A 93 -17.59 11.00 6.83
N GLU A 94 -18.33 10.65 7.87
CA GLU A 94 -18.04 11.07 9.24
C GLU A 94 -16.70 10.51 9.72
N GLU A 95 -16.42 9.22 9.50
CA GLU A 95 -15.12 8.62 9.89
C GLU A 95 -13.94 9.23 9.13
N GLN A 96 -14.12 9.58 7.86
CA GLN A 96 -13.10 10.31 7.09
C GLN A 96 -12.84 11.71 7.68
N GLN A 97 -13.88 12.40 8.14
CA GLN A 97 -13.76 13.70 8.81
C GLN A 97 -13.10 13.58 10.19
N HIS A 98 -13.42 12.54 10.95
CA HIS A 98 -12.76 12.23 12.23
C HIS A 98 -11.26 11.98 12.02
N GLY A 99 -10.91 11.12 11.06
CA GLY A 99 -9.53 10.85 10.67
C GLY A 99 -8.78 12.11 10.21
N GLU A 100 -9.42 12.97 9.42
CA GLU A 100 -8.85 14.26 8.99
C GLU A 100 -8.60 15.21 10.17
N ALA A 101 -9.53 15.27 11.13
CA ALA A 101 -9.38 16.12 12.31
C ALA A 101 -8.20 15.67 13.19
N ILE A 102 -8.07 14.37 13.45
CA ILE A 102 -6.94 13.81 14.20
C ILE A 102 -5.63 14.08 13.44
N PHE A 103 -5.62 13.82 12.14
CA PHE A 103 -4.46 14.06 11.29
C PHE A 103 -3.97 15.52 11.37
N LYS A 104 -4.87 16.49 11.16
CA LYS A 104 -4.52 17.93 11.23
C LYS A 104 -4.01 18.33 12.60
N TYR A 105 -4.58 17.78 13.68
CA TYR A 105 -4.11 18.02 15.03
C TYR A 105 -2.68 17.49 15.22
N MET A 106 -2.40 16.28 14.76
CA MET A 106 -1.07 15.68 14.84
C MET A 106 -0.04 16.44 13.99
N GLU A 107 -0.42 16.86 12.78
CA GLU A 107 0.41 17.68 11.89
C GLU A 107 0.79 19.01 12.55
N LYS A 108 -0.20 19.75 13.08
CA LYS A 108 0.02 21.03 13.78
C LYS A 108 0.98 20.89 14.97
N LYS A 109 0.98 19.74 15.64
CA LYS A 109 1.86 19.44 16.79
C LYS A 109 3.17 18.76 16.40
N GLY A 110 3.45 18.55 15.12
CA GLY A 110 4.66 17.86 14.64
C GLY A 110 4.71 16.37 15.03
N MET A 111 3.59 15.79 15.41
CA MET A 111 3.48 14.39 15.86
C MET A 111 3.40 13.40 14.71
N TYR A 112 2.99 13.86 13.53
CA TYR A 112 2.87 13.05 12.32
C TYR A 112 3.72 13.66 11.21
N GLN A 113 4.53 12.83 10.55
CA GLN A 113 5.30 13.20 9.38
C GLN A 113 4.67 12.50 8.18
N MET A 114 4.16 13.27 7.21
CA MET A 114 3.79 12.69 5.92
C MET A 114 5.06 12.12 5.28
N LYS A 115 4.99 10.87 4.81
CA LYS A 115 6.05 10.29 3.98
C LYS A 115 5.83 10.66 2.52
#